data_AF-A0A8K0G3P2-F1
#
_entry.id   AF-A0A8K0G3P2-F1
#
_cell.length_a   1.000
_cell.length_b   1.000
_cell.length_c   1.000
_cell.angle_alpha   90.00
_cell.angle_beta   90.00
_cell.angle_gamma   90.00
#
_symmetry.space_group_name_H-M   'P 1'
#
loop_
_entity.id
_entity.type
_entity.pdbx_description
1 polymer ?
#
loop_
_entity_poly.entity_id
_entity_poly.type
_entity_poly.pdbx_seq_one_letter_code
_entity_poly.pdbx_strand_id
1 'polypeptide(L)'
;MKNISWDGRLKSRCGKEIEDQHEFLLKYEVQVLQRWKKYSMQNLYGTNEKPVEMEVEWETAVDMDNIGPVILKDKIIAAVKDMKDGKAAGVDGIPMDLLKFLQEEGLRQ
;
A
#
# COMPACT_ATOMS: atom_id res chain seq x y z
N MET A 1 23.30 15.50 -22.61
CA MET A 1 23.88 14.56 -21.64
C MET A 1 23.76 15.15 -20.25
N LYS A 2 22.94 14.57 -19.38
CA LYS A 2 22.95 14.84 -17.93
C LYS A 2 22.74 13.51 -17.22
N ASN A 3 23.81 13.02 -16.59
CA ASN A 3 23.83 11.76 -15.86
C ASN A 3 23.07 11.92 -14.55
N ILE A 4 22.10 11.06 -14.28
CA ILE A 4 21.46 10.94 -12.97
C ILE A 4 22.20 9.82 -12.24
N SER A 5 23.11 10.18 -11.34
CA SER A 5 23.78 9.22 -10.46
C SER A 5 22.92 8.97 -9.23
N TRP A 6 22.49 7.73 -9.03
CA TRP A 6 21.84 7.29 -7.81
C TRP A 6 22.92 6.92 -6.79
N ASP A 7 23.33 7.87 -5.94
CA ASP A 7 24.20 7.59 -4.79
C ASP A 7 23.37 6.88 -3.71
N GLY A 8 23.70 5.61 -3.48
CA GLY A 8 23.02 4.69 -2.57
C GLY A 8 23.31 4.98 -1.10
N ARG A 9 22.64 5.97 -0.54
CA ARG A 9 22.51 6.10 0.92
C ARG A 9 21.14 5.61 1.37
N LEU A 10 21.12 4.37 1.85
CA LEU A 10 20.07 3.80 2.70
C LEU A 10 19.86 4.71 3.91
N LYS A 11 18.94 5.68 3.82
CA LYS A 11 18.39 6.31 5.02
C LYS A 11 17.50 5.28 5.69
N SER A 12 18.02 4.77 6.81
CA SER A 12 17.33 4.01 7.86
C SER A 12 15.87 4.43 7.97
N ARG A 13 14.97 3.48 8.23
CA ARG A 13 13.54 3.71 8.46
C ARG A 13 13.37 4.74 9.58
N CYS A 14 13.28 6.01 9.21
CA CYS A 14 13.01 7.09 10.13
C CYS A 14 11.51 6.99 10.45
N GLY A 15 11.18 6.90 11.75
CA GLY A 15 9.81 7.18 12.17
C GLY A 15 9.37 8.49 11.54
N LYS A 16 8.11 8.60 11.12
CA LYS A 16 7.60 9.80 10.44
C LYS A 16 7.62 10.96 11.44
N GLU A 17 8.75 11.64 11.52
CA GLU A 17 8.95 12.88 12.24
C GLU A 17 8.17 13.97 11.51
N ILE A 18 7.24 14.62 12.22
CA ILE A 18 6.36 15.64 11.65
C ILE A 18 6.89 16.99 12.06
N GLU A 19 7.16 17.84 11.08
CA GLU A 19 7.64 19.20 11.28
C GLU A 19 6.51 20.22 11.07
N ASP A 20 6.67 21.39 11.69
CA ASP A 20 5.78 22.51 11.48
C ASP A 20 6.06 23.22 10.13
N GLN A 21 5.70 24.50 9.98
CA GLN A 21 5.99 25.26 8.76
C GLN A 21 7.36 25.97 8.80
N HIS A 22 8.05 25.93 9.94
CA HIS A 22 9.34 26.54 10.19
C HIS A 22 10.40 25.48 10.53
N GLU A 23 10.19 24.25 10.06
CA GLU A 23 11.10 23.10 10.23
C GLU A 23 11.34 22.70 11.70
N PHE A 24 10.42 23.04 12.61
CA PHE A 24 10.47 22.57 14.00
C PHE A 24 9.77 21.22 14.15
N LEU A 25 10.50 20.26 14.72
CA LEU A 25 10.00 18.94 15.04
C LEU A 25 8.87 18.98 16.09
N LEU A 26 7.70 18.48 15.72
CA LEU A 26 6.54 18.36 16.60
C LEU A 26 6.66 17.08 17.43
N LYS A 27 6.86 17.24 18.74
CA LYS A 27 7.08 16.12 19.67
C LYS A 27 5.79 15.63 20.36
N TYR A 28 4.77 16.48 20.40
CA TYR A 28 3.53 16.21 21.13
C TYR A 28 2.39 15.90 20.17
N GLU A 29 1.58 14.90 20.52
CA GLU A 29 0.43 14.44 19.74
C GLU A 29 -0.55 15.57 19.39
N VAL A 30 -0.84 16.45 20.35
CA VAL A 30 -1.72 17.61 20.14
C VAL A 30 -1.18 18.53 19.04
N GLN A 31 0.13 18.75 18.99
CA GLN A 31 0.74 19.61 17.98
C GLN A 31 0.68 18.96 16.60
N VAL A 32 0.92 17.66 16.54
CA VAL A 32 0.78 16.85 15.33
C VAL A 32 -0.65 16.93 14.80
N LEU A 33 -1.67 16.72 15.65
CA LEU A 33 -3.08 16.82 15.25
C LEU A 33 -3.44 18.21 14.73
N GLN A 34 -2.97 19.28 15.36
CA GLN A 34 -3.17 20.65 14.88
C GLN A 34 -2.48 20.89 13.54
N ARG A 35 -1.28 20.34 13.34
CA ARG A 35 -0.55 20.41 12.06
C ARG A 35 -1.29 19.69 10.95
N TRP A 36 -1.83 18.49 11.22
CA TRP A 36 -2.68 17.74 10.29
C TRP A 36 -3.96 18.50 9.94
N LYS A 37 -4.64 19.09 10.93
CA LYS A 37 -5.84 19.90 10.73
C LYS A 37 -5.55 21.12 9.84
N LYS A 38 -4.43 21.81 10.09
CA LYS A 38 -4.03 22.96 9.27
C LYS A 38 -3.70 22.55 7.84
N TYR A 39 -2.92 21.46 7.69
CA TYR A 39 -2.54 20.95 6.38
C TYR A 39 -3.75 20.50 5.56
N SER A 40 -4.71 19.81 6.18
CA SER A 40 -5.94 19.42 5.48
C SER A 40 -6.70 20.65 5.01
N MET A 41 -7.01 21.59 5.91
CA MET A 41 -7.83 22.75 5.57
C MET A 41 -7.18 23.70 4.56
N GLN A 42 -5.87 23.93 4.64
CA GLN A 42 -5.19 24.96 3.84
C GLN A 42 -4.52 24.41 2.59
N ASN A 43 -3.89 23.23 2.68
CA ASN A 43 -3.07 22.70 1.60
C ASN A 43 -3.79 21.64 0.76
N LEU A 44 -4.72 20.87 1.34
CA LEU A 44 -5.45 19.81 0.63
C LEU A 44 -6.87 20.22 0.20
N TYR A 45 -7.56 21.02 1.00
CA TYR A 45 -8.97 21.39 0.79
C TYR A 45 -9.19 22.90 0.63
N GLY A 46 -8.15 23.72 0.78
CA GLY A 46 -8.26 25.19 0.79
C GLY A 46 -8.16 25.87 -0.58
N THR A 47 -7.87 25.12 -1.63
CA THR A 47 -7.79 25.65 -3.00
C THR A 47 -9.18 25.74 -3.61
N ASN A 48 -9.58 26.96 -4.00
CA ASN A 48 -10.81 27.21 -4.79
C ASN A 48 -10.78 26.57 -6.20
N GLU A 49 -9.67 25.93 -6.57
CA GLU A 49 -9.45 25.23 -7.84
C GLU A 49 -9.82 23.74 -7.77
N LYS A 50 -10.35 23.27 -6.63
CA LYS A 50 -10.83 21.88 -6.54
C LYS A 50 -12.05 21.70 -7.45
N PRO A 51 -12.10 20.65 -8.28
CA PRO A 51 -13.33 20.30 -8.97
C PRO A 51 -14.43 20.15 -7.92
N VAL A 52 -15.52 20.92 -8.07
CA VAL A 52 -16.65 20.96 -7.14
C VAL A 52 -17.30 19.59 -6.99
N GLU A 53 -17.17 18.75 -8.01
CA GLU A 53 -17.67 17.38 -8.06
C GLU A 53 -16.55 16.50 -8.62
N MET A 54 -15.88 15.77 -7.75
CA MET A 54 -15.17 14.57 -8.16
C MET A 54 -16.25 13.48 -8.18
N GLU A 55 -16.59 12.95 -9.36
CA GLU A 55 -17.49 11.81 -9.48
C GLU A 55 -16.83 10.61 -8.79
N VAL A 56 -17.10 10.47 -7.49
CA VAL A 56 -16.79 9.24 -6.76
C VAL A 56 -17.87 8.27 -7.15
N GLU A 57 -17.49 7.23 -7.90
CA GLU A 57 -18.39 6.12 -8.16
C GLU A 57 -18.85 5.54 -6.81
N TRP A 58 -20.16 5.52 -6.61
CA TRP A 58 -20.74 4.89 -5.44
C TRP A 58 -20.51 3.38 -5.52
N GLU A 59 -20.21 2.75 -4.38
CA GLU A 59 -20.23 1.30 -4.27
C GLU A 59 -21.60 0.81 -4.75
N THR A 60 -21.64 0.19 -5.92
CA THR A 60 -22.85 -0.42 -6.45
C THR A 60 -23.01 -1.80 -5.84
N ALA A 61 -24.26 -2.18 -5.55
CA ALA A 61 -24.56 -3.53 -5.13
C ALA A 61 -24.06 -4.49 -6.23
N VAL A 62 -23.07 -5.30 -5.89
CA VAL A 62 -22.57 -6.34 -6.79
C VAL A 62 -23.67 -7.37 -6.91
N ASP A 63 -24.09 -7.66 -8.14
CA ASP A 63 -25.02 -8.75 -8.43
C ASP A 63 -24.46 -10.05 -7.86
N MET A 64 -25.22 -10.72 -7.00
CA MET A 64 -24.81 -11.95 -6.32
C MET A 64 -24.55 -13.07 -7.34
N ASP A 65 -25.16 -13.02 -8.52
CA ASP A 65 -24.90 -13.96 -9.62
C ASP A 65 -23.55 -13.69 -10.32
N ASN A 66 -23.02 -12.46 -10.19
CA ASN A 66 -21.67 -12.09 -10.64
C ASN A 66 -20.60 -12.25 -9.54
N ILE A 67 -21.00 -12.52 -8.30
CA ILE A 67 -20.07 -12.91 -7.23
C ILE A 67 -19.66 -14.35 -7.53
N GLY A 68 -18.43 -14.51 -8.04
CA GLY A 68 -17.81 -15.81 -8.22
C GLY A 68 -17.84 -16.65 -6.93
N PRO A 69 -17.62 -17.97 -7.03
CA PRO A 69 -17.72 -18.86 -5.88
C PRO A 69 -16.80 -18.40 -4.74
N VAL A 70 -17.31 -18.47 -3.50
CA VAL A 70 -16.53 -18.14 -2.31
C VAL A 70 -15.29 -19.03 -2.25
N ILE A 71 -14.11 -18.40 -2.35
CA ILE A 71 -12.83 -19.10 -2.31
C ILE A 71 -12.45 -19.30 -0.83
N LEU A 72 -12.57 -20.54 -0.36
CA LEU A 72 -12.15 -20.93 0.98
C LEU A 72 -10.62 -20.93 1.09
N LYS A 73 -10.08 -20.53 2.25
CA LYS A 73 -8.63 -20.55 2.54
C LYS A 73 -8.01 -21.91 2.26
N ASP A 74 -8.70 -23.00 2.62
CA ASP A 74 -8.22 -24.36 2.40
C ASP A 74 -8.04 -24.71 0.91
N LYS A 75 -8.90 -24.16 0.04
CA LYS A 75 -8.75 -24.34 -1.42
C LYS A 75 -7.52 -23.63 -1.96
N ILE A 76 -7.21 -22.44 -1.43
CA ILE A 76 -5.99 -21.70 -1.80
C ILE A 76 -4.76 -22.48 -1.37
N ILE A 77 -4.76 -22.97 -0.12
CA ILE A 77 -3.65 -23.75 0.44
C ILE A 77 -3.41 -25.02 -0.39
N ALA A 78 -4.48 -25.74 -0.73
CA ALA A 78 -4.41 -26.93 -1.55
C ALA A 78 -3.89 -26.62 -2.96
N ALA A 79 -4.38 -25.54 -3.59
CA ALA A 79 -3.94 -25.13 -4.92
C ALA A 79 -2.44 -24.83 -4.95
N VAL A 80 -1.92 -24.06 -3.98
CA VAL A 80 -0.49 -23.74 -3.91
C VAL A 80 0.36 -24.98 -3.63
N LYS A 81 -0.12 -25.92 -2.82
CA LYS A 81 0.57 -27.20 -2.60
C LYS A 81 0.64 -28.07 -3.85
N ASP A 82 -0.41 -28.05 -4.68
CA ASP A 82 -0.48 -28.82 -5.92
C ASP A 82 0.41 -28.27 -7.05
N MET A 83 0.87 -27.01 -6.93
CA MET A 83 1.79 -26.42 -7.91
C MET A 83 3.11 -27.20 -7.96
N LYS A 84 3.68 -27.39 -9.16
CA LYS A 84 4.95 -28.12 -9.33
C LYS A 84 6.15 -27.24 -8.99
N ASP A 85 7.11 -27.82 -8.30
CA ASP A 85 8.40 -27.18 -7.99
C ASP A 85 9.32 -27.10 -9.22
N GLY A 86 10.35 -26.26 -9.14
CA GLY A 86 11.38 -26.15 -10.17
C GLY A 86 10.88 -25.58 -11.51
N LYS A 87 9.76 -24.86 -11.49
CA LYS A 87 9.27 -24.10 -12.65
C LYS A 87 9.99 -22.78 -12.77
N ALA A 88 10.28 -22.38 -14.02
CA ALA A 88 10.81 -21.05 -14.31
C ALA A 88 9.80 -19.99 -13.85
N ALA A 89 10.31 -18.87 -13.34
CA ALA A 89 9.49 -17.72 -12.97
C ALA A 89 8.72 -17.18 -14.19
N GLY A 90 7.53 -16.66 -13.94
CA GLY A 90 6.69 -16.04 -14.97
C GLY A 90 7.22 -14.67 -15.41
N VAL A 91 6.39 -13.93 -16.14
CA VAL A 91 6.67 -12.53 -16.53
C VAL A 91 6.82 -11.59 -15.32
N ASP A 92 6.29 -12.00 -14.18
CA ASP A 92 6.40 -11.31 -12.90
C ASP A 92 7.77 -11.53 -12.21
N GLY A 93 8.58 -12.48 -12.70
CA GLY A 93 9.87 -12.82 -12.10
C GLY A 93 9.77 -13.49 -10.73
N ILE A 94 8.58 -13.94 -10.31
CA ILE A 94 8.37 -14.56 -8.99
C ILE A 94 8.54 -16.09 -9.11
N PRO A 95 9.52 -16.70 -8.42
CA PRO A 95 9.69 -18.14 -8.43
C PRO A 95 8.56 -18.85 -7.67
N MET A 96 8.23 -20.06 -8.12
CA MET A 96 7.18 -20.86 -7.47
C MET A 96 7.52 -21.19 -6.01
N ASP A 97 8.79 -21.49 -5.75
CA ASP A 97 9.28 -21.88 -4.44
C ASP A 97 9.12 -20.75 -3.41
N LEU A 98 9.25 -19.49 -3.85
CA LEU A 98 9.06 -18.32 -3.00
C LEU A 98 7.60 -18.19 -2.55
N LEU A 99 6.64 -18.40 -3.47
CA LEU A 99 5.20 -18.35 -3.16
C LEU A 99 4.80 -19.45 -2.17
N LYS A 100 5.33 -20.66 -2.33
CA LYS A 100 5.10 -21.76 -1.39
C LYS A 100 5.66 -21.44 0.00
N PHE A 101 6.88 -20.92 0.07
CA PHE A 101 7.49 -20.51 1.32
C PHE A 101 6.68 -19.42 2.05
N LEU A 102 6.25 -18.39 1.32
CA LEU A 102 5.44 -17.31 1.88
C LEU A 102 4.09 -17.81 2.43
N GLN A 103 3.48 -18.80 1.77
CA GLN A 103 2.27 -19.44 2.29
C GLN A 103 2.53 -20.16 3.63
N GLU A 104 3.62 -20.93 3.72
CA GLU A 104 3.95 -21.65 4.96
C GLU A 104 4.21 -20.70 6.12
N GLU A 105 4.93 -19.60 5.90
CA GLU A 105 5.17 -18.57 6.91
C GLU A 105 3.88 -17.83 7.31
N GLY A 106 3.02 -17.53 6.34
CA GLY A 106 1.73 -16.88 6.59
C GLY A 106 0.75 -17.74 7.41
N LEU A 107 0.89 -19.07 7.37
CA LEU A 107 0.10 -20.00 8.19
C LEU A 107 0.60 -20.13 9.63
N ARG A 108 1.82 -19.64 9.93
CA ARG A 108 2.42 -19.70 11.27
C ARG A 108 2.07 -18.50 12.15
N GLN A 109 1.41 -17.48 11.61
CA GLN A 109 1.05 -16.23 12.29
C GLN A 109 -0.34 -16.27 12.91
#